data_AF-A0A812A1P8-F1
#
_entry.id   AF-A0A812A1P8-F1
#
_cell.length_a   1.000
_cell.length_b   1.000
_cell.length_c   1.000
_cell.angle_alpha   90.00
_cell.angle_beta   90.00
_cell.angle_gamma   90.00
#
_symmetry.space_group_name_H-M   'P 1'
#
loop_
_entity.id
_entity.type
_entity.pdbx_description
1 polymer ?
#
loop_
_entity_poly.entity_id
_entity_poly.type
_entity_poly.pdbx_seq_one_letter_code
_entity_poly.pdbx_strand_id
1 'polypeptide(L)'
;MPSTTTDLPVQRKLVEILRIIKESEDAIGARLIADRLNERGYRIGERGVRYHLRILDERGMTKKQGYEGRILTHAGFMELEHALVKDRLGFVITKIERMIYSTTFDLHTRKGNVVVNISIVDLDDFDRVMDCIEEVNNSAYTISSHINLIEESCADVRIPQGTIGIATMCSITIDGILLKNGIPVNIKYGGLVEIRGSKPHAFTDVIAYRATSIDPMKIFMSRKMTSVTRTIKEGRGKVLANIREIPYSAKSNMEDVLTAAELVGIGGLIKSDDKEIFLHQRASGRIRIPVYAGINTSAAVDEAGIPITTYPVSRLMKFEDMKQI
;
A
#
# COMPACT_ATOMS: atom_id res chain seq x y z
N MET A 1 -0.74 -13.17 37.17
CA MET A 1 -1.42 -13.95 36.11
C MET A 1 -0.39 -14.32 35.06
N PRO A 2 -0.18 -15.60 34.72
CA PRO A 2 0.89 -15.97 33.81
C PRO A 2 0.58 -15.50 32.39
N SER A 3 1.49 -14.73 31.82
CA SER A 3 1.52 -14.33 30.42
C SER A 3 1.67 -15.56 29.51
N THR A 4 0.60 -15.95 28.84
CA THR A 4 0.66 -16.99 27.80
C THR A 4 1.22 -16.42 26.51
N THR A 5 2.55 -16.35 26.44
CA THR A 5 3.30 -16.35 25.18
C THR A 5 2.97 -17.66 24.46
N THR A 6 1.86 -17.70 23.73
CA THR A 6 1.52 -18.85 22.89
C THR A 6 2.47 -18.80 21.70
N ASP A 7 3.32 -19.82 21.56
CA ASP A 7 4.33 -19.95 20.52
C ASP A 7 3.76 -19.61 19.12
N LEU A 8 4.42 -18.73 18.37
CA LEU A 8 3.95 -18.18 17.09
C LEU A 8 3.57 -19.27 16.04
N PRO A 9 4.29 -20.41 15.95
CA PRO A 9 3.91 -21.56 15.11
C PRO A 9 2.60 -22.23 15.54
N VAL A 10 2.29 -22.24 16.84
CA VAL A 10 1.04 -22.80 17.37
C VAL A 10 -0.13 -21.89 17.02
N GLN A 11 0.04 -20.56 17.12
CA GLN A 11 -1.00 -19.60 16.71
C GLN A 11 -1.36 -19.73 15.22
N ARG A 12 -0.37 -19.84 14.33
CA ARG A 12 -0.62 -20.03 12.89
C ARG A 12 -1.42 -21.30 12.58
N LYS A 13 -1.11 -22.40 13.26
CA LYS A 13 -1.86 -23.67 13.13
C LYS A 13 -3.31 -23.52 13.60
N LEU A 14 -3.56 -22.80 14.69
CA LEU A 14 -4.91 -22.57 15.21
C LEU A 14 -5.76 -21.76 14.21
N VAL A 15 -5.19 -20.70 13.63
CA VAL A 15 -5.87 -19.87 12.61
C VAL A 15 -6.19 -20.69 11.36
N GLU A 16 -5.25 -21.51 10.89
CA GLU A 16 -5.46 -22.34 9.71
C GLU A 16 -6.54 -23.41 9.95
N ILE A 17 -6.61 -23.99 11.16
CA ILE A 17 -7.69 -24.91 11.54
C ILE A 17 -9.05 -24.21 11.47
N LEU A 18 -9.17 -23.00 12.01
CA LEU A 18 -10.41 -22.21 11.92
C LEU A 18 -10.80 -21.93 10.46
N ARG A 19 -9.81 -21.67 9.58
CA ARG A 19 -10.03 -21.43 8.15
C ARG A 19 -10.59 -22.67 7.45
N ILE A 20 -9.99 -23.84 7.69
CA ILE A 20 -10.45 -25.13 7.15
C ILE A 20 -11.88 -25.45 7.60
N ILE A 21 -12.22 -25.13 8.86
CA ILE A 21 -13.59 -25.31 9.37
C ILE A 21 -14.56 -24.35 8.67
N LYS A 22 -14.20 -23.07 8.47
CA LYS A 22 -15.03 -22.08 7.76
C LYS A 22 -15.32 -22.47 6.31
N GLU A 23 -14.36 -23.08 5.63
CA GLU A 23 -14.48 -23.54 4.24
C GLU A 23 -15.29 -24.83 4.08
N SER A 24 -15.69 -25.46 5.19
CA SER A 24 -16.52 -26.67 5.17
C SER A 24 -17.99 -26.27 5.38
N GLU A 25 -18.87 -26.78 4.53
CA GLU A 25 -20.32 -26.53 4.65
C GLU A 25 -20.92 -27.21 5.89
N ASP A 26 -20.36 -28.35 6.29
CA ASP A 26 -20.77 -29.16 7.43
C ASP A 26 -19.68 -29.30 8.51
N ALA A 27 -20.06 -29.86 9.66
CA ALA A 27 -19.13 -30.18 10.74
C ALA A 27 -17.97 -31.06 10.24
N ILE A 28 -16.74 -30.67 10.57
CA ILE A 28 -15.54 -31.34 10.04
C ILE A 28 -14.72 -32.03 11.13
N GLY A 29 -14.31 -33.27 10.85
CA GLY A 29 -13.53 -34.14 11.74
C GLY A 29 -12.02 -33.86 11.74
N ALA A 30 -11.34 -34.26 12.81
CA ALA A 30 -9.91 -34.00 13.00
C ALA A 30 -9.00 -34.67 11.94
N ARG A 31 -9.45 -35.79 11.35
CA ARG A 31 -8.73 -36.49 10.28
C ARG A 31 -8.67 -35.65 9.01
N LEU A 32 -9.84 -35.21 8.53
CA LEU A 32 -9.93 -34.38 7.32
C LEU A 32 -9.25 -33.02 7.50
N ILE A 33 -9.33 -32.43 8.70
CA ILE A 33 -8.55 -31.22 9.03
C ILE A 33 -7.05 -31.49 8.94
N ALA A 34 -6.56 -32.64 9.44
CA ALA A 34 -5.15 -32.99 9.34
C ALA A 34 -4.71 -33.15 7.89
N ASP A 35 -5.50 -33.83 7.05
CA ASP A 35 -5.19 -34.00 5.63
C ASP A 35 -5.07 -32.64 4.91
N ARG A 36 -6.07 -31.77 5.08
CA ARG A 36 -6.05 -30.40 4.53
C ARG A 36 -4.91 -29.53 5.07
N LEU A 37 -4.54 -29.69 6.34
CA LEU A 37 -3.39 -28.98 6.91
C LEU A 37 -2.07 -29.45 6.26
N ASN A 38 -1.91 -30.75 6.01
CA ASN A 38 -0.71 -31.28 5.35
C ASN A 38 -0.65 -30.82 3.88
N GLU A 39 -1.78 -30.77 3.17
CA GLU A 39 -1.87 -30.16 1.83
C GLU A 39 -1.42 -28.69 1.82
N ARG A 40 -1.68 -27.96 2.90
CA ARG A 40 -1.26 -26.56 3.11
C ARG A 40 0.14 -26.41 3.70
N GLY A 41 0.92 -27.50 3.78
CA GLY A 41 2.31 -27.49 4.23
C GLY A 41 2.51 -27.56 5.76
N TYR A 42 1.44 -27.76 6.55
CA TYR A 42 1.54 -27.98 7.98
C TYR A 42 1.69 -29.47 8.30
N ARG A 43 2.91 -29.90 8.64
CA ARG A 43 3.18 -31.28 9.09
C ARG A 43 2.54 -31.55 10.45
N ILE A 44 1.36 -32.17 10.44
CA ILE A 44 0.61 -32.53 11.67
C ILE A 44 -0.28 -33.75 11.45
N GLY A 45 -0.28 -34.67 12.42
CA GLY A 45 -1.19 -35.82 12.41
C GLY A 45 -2.52 -35.53 13.12
N GLU A 46 -3.50 -36.40 12.91
CA GLU A 46 -4.85 -36.31 13.49
C GLU A 46 -4.86 -36.09 15.02
N ARG A 47 -3.96 -36.76 15.75
CA ARG A 47 -3.80 -36.57 17.21
C ARG A 47 -3.38 -35.14 17.57
N GLY A 48 -2.49 -34.54 16.79
CA GLY A 48 -2.07 -33.14 16.98
C GLY A 48 -3.18 -32.16 16.65
N VAL A 49 -3.99 -32.44 15.62
CA VAL A 49 -5.17 -31.66 15.30
C VAL A 49 -6.22 -31.73 16.42
N ARG A 50 -6.47 -32.92 16.99
CA ARG A 50 -7.37 -33.06 18.15
C ARG A 50 -6.92 -32.22 19.35
N TYR A 51 -5.61 -32.10 19.58
CA TYR A 51 -5.06 -31.25 20.62
C TYR A 51 -5.39 -29.77 20.37
N HIS A 52 -5.16 -29.27 19.15
CA HIS A 52 -5.47 -27.89 18.80
C HIS A 52 -6.99 -27.60 18.82
N LEU A 53 -7.82 -28.54 18.38
CA LEU A 53 -9.27 -28.40 18.46
C LEU A 53 -9.76 -28.31 19.92
N ARG A 54 -9.13 -29.03 20.85
CA ARG A 54 -9.46 -28.88 22.28
C ARG A 54 -9.16 -27.46 22.77
N ILE A 55 -8.04 -26.87 22.35
CA ILE A 55 -7.69 -25.47 22.68
C ILE A 55 -8.73 -24.50 22.08
N LEU A 56 -9.18 -24.73 20.85
CA LEU A 56 -10.21 -23.89 20.21
C LEU A 56 -11.58 -24.05 20.87
N ASP A 57 -11.93 -25.26 21.31
CA ASP A 57 -13.15 -25.56 22.07
C ASP A 57 -13.10 -24.85 23.44
N GLU A 58 -11.97 -24.92 24.16
CA GLU A 58 -11.75 -24.23 25.45
C GLU A 58 -11.82 -22.71 25.34
N ARG A 59 -11.42 -22.16 24.18
CA ARG A 59 -11.52 -20.73 23.86
C ARG A 59 -12.88 -20.32 23.31
N GLY A 60 -13.82 -21.26 23.19
CA GLY A 60 -15.15 -21.03 22.63
C GLY A 60 -15.17 -20.67 21.15
N MET A 61 -14.08 -20.90 20.41
CA MET A 61 -13.92 -20.57 18.99
C MET A 61 -14.49 -21.66 18.08
N THR A 62 -14.51 -22.90 18.56
CA THR A 62 -15.18 -24.03 17.90
C THR A 62 -16.17 -24.69 18.84
N LYS A 63 -17.16 -25.39 18.28
CA LYS A 63 -18.11 -26.20 19.04
C LYS A 63 -18.23 -27.58 18.42
N LYS A 64 -18.24 -28.60 19.26
CA LYS A 64 -18.47 -29.99 18.85
C LYS A 64 -19.95 -30.19 18.46
N GLN A 65 -20.17 -30.79 17.29
CA GLN A 65 -21.48 -31.23 16.83
C GLN A 65 -21.47 -32.76 16.70
N GLY A 66 -22.04 -33.43 17.70
CA GLY A 66 -22.16 -34.90 17.72
C GLY A 66 -20.84 -35.65 17.43
N TYR A 67 -20.93 -36.66 16.57
CA TYR A 67 -19.79 -37.41 16.04
C TYR A 67 -19.24 -36.84 14.72
N GLU A 68 -19.92 -35.85 14.14
CA GLU A 68 -19.66 -35.34 12.78
C GLU A 68 -18.44 -34.41 12.74
N GLY A 69 -18.19 -33.65 13.80
CA GLY A 69 -16.97 -32.84 13.88
C GLY A 69 -17.10 -31.57 14.71
N ARG A 70 -16.43 -30.51 14.25
CA ARG A 70 -16.52 -29.17 14.82
C ARG A 70 -17.12 -28.20 13.81
N ILE A 71 -17.91 -27.27 14.34
CA ILE A 71 -18.37 -26.08 13.64
C ILE A 71 -17.73 -24.85 14.24
N LEU A 72 -17.66 -23.79 13.42
CA LEU A 72 -17.16 -22.49 13.83
C LEU A 72 -18.23 -21.77 14.68
N THR A 73 -17.83 -21.17 15.80
CA THR A 73 -18.72 -20.28 16.56
C THR A 73 -18.59 -18.85 16.05
N HIS A 74 -19.46 -17.94 16.51
CA HIS A 74 -19.30 -16.51 16.24
C HIS A 74 -17.94 -15.98 16.73
N ALA A 75 -17.46 -16.41 17.90
CA ALA A 75 -16.15 -16.04 18.42
C ALA A 75 -15.01 -16.55 17.54
N GLY A 76 -15.12 -17.78 17.02
CA GLY A 76 -14.14 -18.33 16.07
C GLY A 76 -14.14 -17.59 14.73
N PHE A 77 -15.31 -17.16 14.25
CA PHE A 77 -15.42 -16.31 13.06
C PHE A 77 -14.74 -14.96 13.26
N MET A 78 -15.00 -14.30 14.38
CA MET A 78 -14.36 -13.02 14.71
C MET A 78 -12.84 -13.15 14.89
N GLU A 79 -12.36 -14.23 15.51
CA GLU A 79 -10.93 -14.52 15.61
C GLU A 79 -10.30 -14.74 14.23
N LEU A 80 -10.99 -15.46 13.32
CA LEU A 80 -10.50 -15.65 11.97
C LEU A 80 -10.41 -14.31 11.21
N GLU A 81 -11.42 -13.44 11.31
CA GLU A 81 -11.38 -12.11 10.71
C GLU A 81 -10.22 -11.27 11.27
N HIS A 82 -10.00 -11.31 12.60
CA HIS A 82 -8.89 -10.60 13.23
C HIS A 82 -7.52 -11.19 12.88
N ALA A 83 -7.40 -12.51 12.81
CA ALA A 83 -6.19 -13.20 12.38
C ALA A 83 -5.87 -12.95 10.90
N LEU A 84 -6.89 -12.87 10.03
CA LEU A 84 -6.74 -12.43 8.65
C LEU A 84 -6.22 -10.99 8.57
N VAL A 85 -6.66 -10.10 9.47
CA VAL A 85 -6.09 -8.75 9.57
C VAL A 85 -4.62 -8.79 10.01
N LYS A 86 -4.26 -9.65 10.98
CA LYS A 86 -2.88 -9.82 11.46
C LYS A 86 -1.95 -10.46 10.42
N ASP A 87 -2.44 -11.43 9.65
CA ASP A 87 -1.72 -12.04 8.51
C ASP A 87 -1.55 -11.05 7.34
N ARG A 88 -2.44 -10.06 7.23
CA ARG A 88 -2.31 -8.94 6.28
C ARG A 88 -1.43 -7.80 6.79
N LEU A 89 -1.05 -7.76 8.08
CA LEU A 89 -0.11 -6.76 8.58
C LEU A 89 1.24 -6.98 7.90
N GLY A 90 1.70 -5.97 7.17
CA GLY A 90 2.90 -6.04 6.36
C GLY A 90 2.69 -6.55 4.93
N PHE A 91 1.49 -6.95 4.52
CA PHE A 91 1.20 -7.29 3.12
C PHE A 91 1.46 -6.09 2.20
N VAL A 92 1.11 -4.89 2.64
CA VAL A 92 1.36 -3.65 1.90
C VAL A 92 2.86 -3.43 1.74
N ILE A 93 3.67 -3.52 2.81
CA ILE A 93 5.12 -3.31 2.69
C ILE A 93 5.79 -4.39 1.85
N THR A 94 5.40 -5.66 1.98
CA THR A 94 5.92 -6.75 1.13
C THR A 94 5.54 -6.56 -0.34
N LYS A 95 4.31 -6.11 -0.63
CA LYS A 95 3.90 -5.75 -1.99
C LYS A 95 4.76 -4.62 -2.53
N ILE A 96 5.01 -3.58 -1.73
CA ILE A 96 5.86 -2.45 -2.11
C ILE A 96 7.30 -2.91 -2.38
N GLU A 97 7.92 -3.67 -1.46
CA GLU A 97 9.28 -4.21 -1.62
C GLU A 97 9.40 -5.04 -2.92
N ARG A 98 8.40 -5.86 -3.23
CA ARG A 98 8.32 -6.59 -4.51
C ARG A 98 8.25 -5.66 -5.71
N MET A 99 7.40 -4.62 -5.67
CA MET A 99 7.27 -3.66 -6.77
C MET A 99 8.57 -2.89 -7.01
N ILE A 100 9.25 -2.44 -5.93
CA ILE A 100 10.56 -1.77 -6.00
C ILE A 100 11.56 -2.68 -6.73
N TYR A 101 11.68 -3.93 -6.27
CA TYR A 101 12.61 -4.90 -6.84
C TYR A 101 12.33 -5.18 -8.33
N SER A 102 11.06 -5.22 -8.73
CA SER A 102 10.66 -5.50 -10.11
C SER A 102 10.70 -4.30 -11.06
N THR A 103 10.99 -3.08 -10.57
CA THR A 103 11.20 -1.94 -11.46
C THR A 103 12.40 -2.18 -12.36
N THR A 104 12.31 -1.74 -13.62
CA THR A 104 13.41 -1.85 -14.58
C THR A 104 13.84 -0.53 -15.18
N PHE A 105 13.19 0.58 -14.84
CA PHE A 105 13.45 1.90 -15.39
C PHE A 105 14.93 2.32 -15.30
N ASP A 106 15.43 2.86 -16.39
CA ASP A 106 16.80 3.36 -16.54
C ASP A 106 16.77 4.84 -16.95
N LEU A 107 17.45 5.68 -16.17
CA LEU A 107 17.44 7.14 -16.31
C LEU A 107 18.09 7.62 -17.62
N HIS A 108 19.08 6.88 -18.13
CA HIS A 108 19.83 7.28 -19.33
C HIS A 108 19.03 6.99 -20.61
N THR A 109 18.47 5.79 -20.71
CA THR A 109 17.71 5.32 -21.86
C THR A 109 16.25 5.77 -21.83
N ARG A 110 15.75 6.20 -20.66
CA ARG A 110 14.34 6.56 -20.39
C ARG A 110 13.39 5.43 -20.74
N LYS A 111 13.79 4.19 -20.45
CA LYS A 111 13.02 2.98 -20.77
C LYS A 111 12.94 2.04 -19.58
N GLY A 112 11.91 1.21 -19.59
CA GLY A 112 11.73 0.14 -18.61
C GLY A 112 10.55 0.37 -17.68
N ASN A 113 10.37 -0.56 -16.76
CA ASN A 113 9.18 -0.64 -15.93
C ASN A 113 9.24 0.32 -14.75
N VAL A 114 8.20 1.14 -14.63
CA VAL A 114 7.88 2.01 -13.49
C VAL A 114 6.67 1.45 -12.74
N VAL A 115 6.47 1.88 -11.50
CA VAL A 115 5.29 1.52 -10.72
C VAL A 115 4.21 2.57 -10.94
N VAL A 116 2.99 2.14 -11.23
CA VAL A 116 1.84 3.02 -11.43
C VAL A 116 0.72 2.72 -10.43
N ASN A 117 0.00 3.77 -10.05
CA ASN A 117 -1.33 3.67 -9.46
C ASN A 117 -2.35 3.60 -10.58
N ILE A 118 -3.50 2.96 -10.33
CA ILE A 118 -4.58 2.91 -11.31
C ILE A 118 -5.82 3.48 -10.68
N SER A 119 -6.45 4.43 -11.35
CA SER A 119 -7.75 4.95 -10.98
C SER A 119 -8.77 4.59 -12.04
N ILE A 120 -9.95 4.16 -11.63
CA ILE A 120 -11.05 3.85 -12.54
C ILE A 120 -12.12 4.92 -12.34
N VAL A 121 -12.57 5.51 -13.44
CA VAL A 121 -13.57 6.58 -13.50
C VAL A 121 -14.60 6.28 -14.58
N ASP A 122 -15.77 6.89 -14.48
CA ASP A 122 -16.79 6.82 -15.53
C ASP A 122 -16.30 7.57 -16.79
N LEU A 123 -16.64 7.06 -17.97
CA LEU A 123 -16.31 7.73 -19.24
C LEU A 123 -16.98 9.11 -19.35
N ASP A 124 -18.17 9.27 -18.78
CA ASP A 124 -18.91 10.55 -18.80
C ASP A 124 -18.20 11.65 -17.98
N ASP A 125 -17.35 11.27 -17.03
CA ASP A 125 -16.57 12.20 -16.21
C ASP A 125 -15.14 12.41 -16.73
N PHE A 126 -14.74 11.76 -17.83
CA PHE A 126 -13.34 11.70 -18.28
C PHE A 126 -12.69 13.07 -18.43
N ASP A 127 -13.32 14.01 -19.14
CA ASP A 127 -12.74 15.34 -19.39
C ASP A 127 -12.52 16.10 -18.07
N ARG A 128 -13.49 16.05 -17.15
CA ARG A 128 -13.40 16.69 -15.83
C ARG A 128 -12.30 16.07 -14.97
N VAL A 129 -12.11 14.75 -15.09
CA VAL A 129 -11.02 14.03 -14.41
C VAL A 129 -9.67 14.48 -14.98
N MET A 130 -9.56 14.59 -16.30
CA MET A 130 -8.33 15.06 -16.96
C MET A 130 -7.96 16.48 -16.56
N ASP A 131 -8.93 17.41 -16.49
CA ASP A 131 -8.72 18.77 -16.00
C ASP A 131 -8.12 18.78 -14.58
N CYS A 132 -8.64 17.94 -13.67
CA CYS A 132 -8.12 17.83 -12.31
C CYS A 132 -6.69 17.26 -12.28
N ILE A 133 -6.42 16.25 -13.13
CA ILE A 133 -5.09 15.64 -13.23
C ILE A 133 -4.08 16.66 -13.77
N GLU A 134 -4.44 17.41 -14.80
CA GLU A 134 -3.59 18.48 -15.37
C GLU A 134 -3.33 19.59 -14.35
N GLU A 135 -4.34 20.04 -13.59
CA GLU A 135 -4.16 21.05 -12.53
C GLU A 135 -3.12 20.59 -11.50
N VAL A 136 -3.18 19.31 -11.07
CA VAL A 136 -2.21 18.75 -10.13
C VAL A 136 -0.84 18.55 -10.77
N ASN A 137 -0.78 18.14 -12.03
CA ASN A 137 0.48 17.93 -12.75
C ASN A 137 1.25 19.22 -12.99
N ASN A 138 0.54 20.33 -13.17
CA ASN A 138 1.11 21.68 -13.27
C ASN A 138 1.48 22.29 -11.90
N SER A 139 1.28 21.55 -10.80
CA SER A 139 1.64 21.96 -9.44
C SER A 139 2.90 21.25 -8.94
N ALA A 140 3.41 21.68 -7.77
CA ALA A 140 4.53 21.02 -7.11
C ALA A 140 4.16 19.69 -6.41
N TYR A 141 2.88 19.30 -6.40
CA TYR A 141 2.36 18.20 -5.55
C TYR A 141 2.22 16.86 -6.28
N THR A 142 2.80 16.73 -7.47
CA THR A 142 2.88 15.48 -8.23
C THR A 142 4.29 14.87 -8.20
N ILE A 143 4.41 13.63 -8.69
CA ILE A 143 5.69 12.99 -8.99
C ILE A 143 6.05 13.07 -10.48
N SER A 144 5.05 12.98 -11.36
CA SER A 144 5.28 12.95 -12.79
C SER A 144 3.97 13.31 -13.48
N SER A 145 4.07 14.02 -14.60
CA SER A 145 2.93 14.29 -15.47
C SER A 145 2.71 13.21 -16.53
N HIS A 146 3.50 12.13 -16.52
CA HIS A 146 3.26 10.99 -17.40
C HIS A 146 2.08 10.16 -16.90
N ILE A 147 1.14 9.90 -17.80
CA ILE A 147 -0.02 9.03 -17.56
C ILE A 147 -0.18 7.98 -18.66
N ASN A 148 -1.02 6.99 -18.43
CA ASN A 148 -1.50 6.09 -19.49
C ASN A 148 -2.99 5.80 -19.31
N LEU A 149 -3.70 5.60 -20.40
CA LEU A 149 -5.11 5.22 -20.40
C LEU A 149 -5.23 3.70 -20.59
N ILE A 150 -6.13 3.09 -19.82
CA ILE A 150 -6.37 1.65 -19.82
C ILE A 150 -7.85 1.44 -20.16
N GLU A 151 -8.11 1.13 -21.42
CA GLU A 151 -9.46 0.88 -21.94
C GLU A 151 -9.88 -0.58 -21.75
N GLU A 152 -8.91 -1.50 -21.82
CA GLU A 152 -9.16 -2.94 -21.75
C GLU A 152 -8.77 -3.54 -20.39
N SER A 153 -9.58 -4.48 -19.91
CA SER A 153 -9.24 -5.29 -18.74
C SER A 153 -8.00 -6.14 -19.02
N CYS A 154 -7.10 -6.23 -18.05
CA CYS A 154 -5.96 -7.14 -18.07
C CYS A 154 -5.92 -8.01 -16.80
N ALA A 155 -4.98 -8.95 -16.72
CA ALA A 155 -4.90 -9.90 -15.59
C ALA A 155 -4.92 -9.23 -14.20
N ASP A 156 -4.30 -8.05 -14.08
CA ASP A 156 -4.18 -7.32 -12.82
C ASP A 156 -5.25 -6.24 -12.60
N VAL A 157 -6.03 -5.88 -13.62
CA VAL A 157 -6.89 -4.69 -13.63
C VAL A 157 -8.17 -4.97 -14.40
N ARG A 158 -9.31 -4.92 -13.71
CA ARG A 158 -10.62 -5.01 -14.36
C ARG A 158 -11.12 -3.61 -14.67
N ILE A 159 -11.42 -3.35 -15.94
CA ILE A 159 -12.08 -2.14 -16.43
C ILE A 159 -13.55 -2.52 -16.75
N PRO A 160 -14.51 -2.12 -15.91
CA PRO A 160 -15.94 -2.29 -16.20
C PRO A 160 -16.38 -1.58 -17.49
N GLN A 161 -17.45 -2.06 -18.09
CA GLN A 161 -18.11 -1.36 -19.21
C GLN A 161 -18.55 0.04 -18.77
N GLY A 162 -18.35 1.05 -19.63
CA GLY A 162 -18.68 2.45 -19.34
C GLY A 162 -17.62 3.18 -18.51
N THR A 163 -16.50 2.55 -18.19
CA THR A 163 -15.43 3.15 -17.39
C THR A 163 -14.10 3.13 -18.12
N ILE A 164 -13.16 3.95 -17.66
CA ILE A 164 -11.78 4.00 -18.14
C ILE A 164 -10.79 3.99 -16.98
N GLY A 165 -9.68 3.27 -17.17
CA GLY A 165 -8.57 3.27 -16.24
C GLY A 165 -7.57 4.37 -16.58
N ILE A 166 -7.07 5.07 -15.56
CA ILE A 166 -6.01 6.06 -15.68
C ILE A 166 -4.85 5.63 -14.79
N ALA A 167 -3.70 5.41 -15.42
CA ALA A 167 -2.46 5.07 -14.74
C ALA A 167 -1.64 6.33 -14.46
N THR A 168 -1.33 6.59 -13.19
CA THR A 168 -0.43 7.68 -12.77
C THR A 168 0.80 7.12 -12.07
N MET A 169 1.94 7.79 -12.19
CA MET A 169 3.18 7.28 -11.60
C MET A 169 3.11 7.21 -10.07
N CYS A 170 3.61 6.13 -9.48
CA CYS A 170 3.68 5.94 -8.03
C CYS A 170 5.01 6.45 -7.48
N SER A 171 5.00 7.01 -6.26
CA SER A 171 6.21 7.48 -5.55
C SER A 171 7.23 6.37 -5.25
N ILE A 172 6.80 5.11 -5.36
CA ILE A 172 7.63 3.91 -5.26
C ILE A 172 8.57 3.75 -6.47
N THR A 173 8.26 4.37 -7.62
CA THR A 173 9.16 4.40 -8.77
C THR A 173 10.51 5.04 -8.41
N ILE A 174 10.49 6.10 -7.60
CA ILE A 174 11.73 6.72 -7.07
C ILE A 174 12.51 5.72 -6.24
N ASP A 175 11.84 4.90 -5.45
CA ASP A 175 12.52 3.91 -4.59
C ASP A 175 13.20 2.82 -5.44
N GLY A 176 12.58 2.42 -6.56
CA GLY A 176 13.19 1.55 -7.57
C GLY A 176 14.42 2.17 -8.23
N ILE A 177 14.32 3.45 -8.64
CA ILE A 177 15.44 4.21 -9.21
C ILE A 177 16.61 4.29 -8.23
N LEU A 178 16.34 4.65 -6.97
CA LEU A 178 17.37 4.73 -5.93
C LEU A 178 18.03 3.37 -5.67
N LEU A 179 17.25 2.31 -5.55
CA LEU A 179 17.78 0.96 -5.32
C LEU A 179 18.71 0.52 -6.46
N LYS A 180 18.33 0.78 -7.72
CA LYS A 180 19.16 0.47 -8.89
C LYS A 180 20.47 1.25 -8.96
N ASN A 181 20.50 2.44 -8.36
CA ASN A 181 21.72 3.23 -8.22
C ASN A 181 22.50 2.91 -6.92
N GLY A 182 22.23 1.75 -6.30
CA GLY A 182 22.95 1.25 -5.12
C GLY A 182 22.53 1.89 -3.80
N ILE A 183 21.40 2.59 -3.76
CA ILE A 183 20.92 3.31 -2.57
C ILE A 183 19.76 2.54 -1.93
N PRO A 184 19.97 1.84 -0.80
CA PRO A 184 18.90 1.07 -0.17
C PRO A 184 17.88 2.00 0.50
N VAL A 185 16.62 1.87 0.08
CA VAL A 185 15.50 2.68 0.58
C VAL A 185 14.63 1.88 1.53
N ASN A 186 14.22 2.49 2.64
CA ASN A 186 13.24 1.93 3.57
C ASN A 186 12.04 2.88 3.69
N ILE A 187 10.89 2.53 3.12
CA ILE A 187 9.68 3.35 3.23
C ILE A 187 9.09 3.19 4.63
N LYS A 188 8.96 4.29 5.35
CA LYS A 188 8.57 4.28 6.77
C LYS A 188 7.10 4.62 6.94
N TYR A 189 6.68 5.74 6.36
CA TYR A 189 5.38 6.34 6.63
C TYR A 189 4.69 6.81 5.36
N GLY A 190 3.37 6.68 5.33
CA GLY A 190 2.51 7.51 4.50
C GLY A 190 1.83 8.55 5.38
N GLY A 191 1.64 9.77 4.88
CA GLY A 191 1.09 10.86 5.67
C GLY A 191 0.54 12.03 4.88
N LEU A 192 0.09 13.04 5.63
CA LEU A 192 -0.36 14.33 5.12
C LEU A 192 0.67 15.39 5.46
N VAL A 193 1.03 16.20 4.47
CA VAL A 193 1.88 17.38 4.64
C VAL A 193 1.00 18.61 4.58
N GLU A 194 1.04 19.42 5.63
CA GLU A 194 0.43 20.73 5.64
C GLU A 194 1.28 21.70 4.80
N ILE A 195 0.61 22.41 3.90
CA ILE A 195 1.18 23.48 3.09
C ILE A 195 0.70 24.82 3.65
N ARG A 196 1.61 25.78 3.78
CA ARG A 196 1.33 27.17 4.17
C ARG A 196 2.13 28.12 3.29
N GLY A 197 1.46 29.08 2.65
CA GLY A 197 2.12 30.04 1.74
C GLY A 197 2.86 29.34 0.59
N SER A 198 2.26 28.29 0.04
CA SER A 198 2.80 27.43 -1.02
C SER A 198 4.10 26.70 -0.65
N LYS A 199 4.45 26.65 0.64
CA LYS A 199 5.61 25.93 1.16
C LYS A 199 5.17 24.78 2.07
N PRO A 200 5.87 23.64 2.03
CA PRO A 200 5.61 22.54 2.95
C PRO A 200 6.00 22.96 4.38
N HIS A 201 5.09 22.78 5.32
CA HIS A 201 5.25 23.22 6.72
C HIS A 201 5.58 22.06 7.66
N ALA A 202 4.70 21.04 7.74
CA ALA A 202 4.91 19.89 8.61
C ALA A 202 4.04 18.70 8.20
N PHE A 203 4.44 17.48 8.58
CA PHE A 203 3.57 16.31 8.48
C PHE A 203 2.54 16.32 9.62
N THR A 204 1.25 16.48 9.35
CA THR A 204 0.24 16.54 10.43
C THR A 204 -0.19 15.17 10.92
N ASP A 205 -0.18 14.18 10.03
CA ASP A 205 -0.68 12.83 10.27
C ASP A 205 0.20 11.83 9.53
N VAL A 206 0.62 10.75 10.21
CA VAL A 206 1.44 9.69 9.62
C VAL A 206 0.99 8.31 10.08
N ILE A 207 1.04 7.33 9.18
CA ILE A 207 0.81 5.92 9.47
C ILE A 207 2.02 5.14 8.96
N ALA A 208 2.58 4.30 9.84
CA ALA A 208 3.72 3.46 9.50
C ALA A 208 3.29 2.31 8.58
N TYR A 209 3.95 2.15 7.42
CA TYR A 209 3.63 1.07 6.47
C TYR A 209 3.78 -0.34 7.08
N ARG A 210 4.73 -0.50 8.02
CA ARG A 210 4.95 -1.78 8.73
C ARG A 210 3.87 -2.10 9.76
N ALA A 211 3.07 -1.12 10.17
CA ALA A 211 2.06 -1.27 11.22
C ALA A 211 0.63 -1.35 10.68
N THR A 212 0.46 -1.50 9.36
CA THR A 212 -0.86 -1.50 8.71
C THR A 212 -0.99 -2.61 7.68
N SER A 213 -2.22 -3.07 7.48
CA SER A 213 -2.65 -4.00 6.44
C SER A 213 -3.32 -3.30 5.25
N ILE A 214 -3.60 -2.00 5.39
CA ILE A 214 -4.22 -1.13 4.39
C ILE A 214 -3.23 -0.03 4.04
N ASP A 215 -3.13 0.34 2.76
CA ASP A 215 -2.29 1.46 2.35
C ASP A 215 -2.70 2.75 3.11
N PRO A 216 -1.78 3.37 3.88
CA PRO A 216 -2.00 4.65 4.55
C PRO A 216 -2.69 5.70 3.67
N MET A 217 -2.31 5.76 2.40
CA MET A 217 -2.85 6.72 1.47
C MET A 217 -4.35 6.57 1.26
N LYS A 218 -4.83 5.31 1.15
CA LYS A 218 -6.26 5.01 1.04
C LYS A 218 -7.01 5.43 2.29
N ILE A 219 -6.39 5.31 3.47
CA ILE A 219 -7.00 5.70 4.74
C ILE A 219 -7.22 7.22 4.78
N PHE A 220 -6.24 8.01 4.34
CA PHE A 220 -6.37 9.47 4.33
C PHE A 220 -7.39 9.97 3.30
N MET A 221 -7.40 9.38 2.10
CA MET A 221 -8.39 9.71 1.07
C MET A 221 -9.81 9.33 1.52
N SER A 222 -10.03 8.11 2.04
CA SER A 222 -11.37 7.68 2.47
C SER A 222 -11.94 8.49 3.62
N ARG A 223 -11.06 9.10 4.43
CA ARG A 223 -11.44 10.02 5.51
C ARG A 223 -11.56 11.49 5.05
N LYS A 224 -11.41 11.78 3.75
CA LYS A 224 -11.47 13.13 3.17
C LYS A 224 -10.57 14.12 3.89
N MET A 225 -9.34 13.69 4.21
CA MET A 225 -8.38 14.50 4.99
C MET A 225 -7.45 15.36 4.12
N THR A 226 -7.55 15.23 2.78
CA THR A 226 -6.78 16.02 1.81
C THR A 226 -7.51 17.31 1.44
N SER A 227 -6.75 18.27 0.90
CA SER A 227 -7.28 19.49 0.29
C SER A 227 -6.35 19.95 -0.84
N VAL A 228 -5.99 19.04 -1.74
CA VAL A 228 -5.04 19.24 -2.85
C VAL A 228 -5.48 20.41 -3.74
N THR A 229 -6.73 20.41 -4.19
CA THR A 229 -7.31 21.44 -5.07
C THR A 229 -7.21 22.84 -4.44
N ARG A 230 -7.63 22.95 -3.17
CA ARG A 230 -7.50 24.18 -2.38
C ARG A 230 -6.04 24.57 -2.17
N THR A 231 -5.16 23.60 -1.95
CA THR A 231 -3.73 23.85 -1.75
C THR A 231 -3.09 24.48 -2.98
N ILE A 232 -3.45 24.01 -4.18
CA ILE A 232 -2.99 24.58 -5.44
C ILE A 232 -3.50 26.03 -5.60
N LYS A 233 -4.77 26.29 -5.31
CA LYS A 233 -5.41 27.60 -5.52
C LYS A 233 -5.06 28.65 -4.47
N GLU A 234 -4.99 28.27 -3.21
CA GLU A 234 -4.83 29.19 -2.06
C GLU A 234 -3.43 29.14 -1.45
N GLY A 235 -2.55 28.23 -1.90
CA GLY A 235 -1.23 28.01 -1.29
C GLY A 235 -1.31 27.47 0.14
N ARG A 236 -2.45 26.92 0.56
CA ARG A 236 -2.64 26.36 1.91
C ARG A 236 -3.58 25.17 1.92
N GLY A 237 -3.24 24.16 2.70
CA GLY A 237 -4.04 22.94 2.82
C GLY A 237 -3.18 21.73 3.16
N LYS A 238 -3.64 20.54 2.76
CA LYS A 238 -2.99 19.26 3.07
C LYS A 238 -2.90 18.39 1.83
N VAL A 239 -1.71 17.86 1.56
CA VAL A 239 -1.43 16.97 0.44
C VAL A 239 -0.81 15.67 0.92
N LEU A 240 -0.96 14.59 0.13
CA LEU A 240 -0.41 13.28 0.47
C LEU A 240 1.09 13.22 0.16
N ALA A 241 1.83 12.56 1.06
CA ALA A 241 3.25 12.31 0.89
C ALA A 241 3.72 11.04 1.62
N ASN A 242 4.89 10.55 1.25
CA ASN A 242 5.55 9.41 1.87
C ASN A 242 6.92 9.80 2.40
N ILE A 243 7.28 9.24 3.56
CA ILE A 243 8.60 9.38 4.17
C ILE A 243 9.35 8.06 4.00
N ARG A 244 10.52 8.13 3.37
CA ARG A 244 11.47 7.02 3.26
C ARG A 244 12.76 7.35 3.98
N GLU A 245 13.53 6.34 4.35
CA GLU A 245 14.83 6.47 5.01
C GLU A 245 15.93 5.79 4.20
N ILE A 246 17.04 6.49 3.98
CA ILE A 246 18.27 5.94 3.35
C ILE A 246 19.46 6.07 4.31
N PRO A 247 20.56 5.32 4.11
CA PRO A 247 21.81 5.56 4.83
C PRO A 247 22.30 6.99 4.62
N TYR A 248 22.79 7.65 5.67
CA TYR A 248 23.32 9.02 5.57
C TYR A 248 24.50 9.12 4.58
N SER A 249 25.34 8.08 4.51
CA SER A 249 26.45 8.00 3.56
C SER A 249 26.03 8.05 2.09
N ALA A 250 24.78 7.74 1.78
CA ALA A 250 24.24 7.77 0.41
C ALA A 250 23.65 9.15 0.02
N LYS A 251 23.72 10.17 0.89
CA LYS A 251 23.07 11.47 0.66
C LYS A 251 23.48 12.13 -0.67
N SER A 252 24.78 12.29 -0.92
CA SER A 252 25.27 12.95 -2.14
C SER A 252 24.82 12.21 -3.39
N ASN A 253 25.02 10.89 -3.43
CA ASN A 253 24.59 10.06 -4.56
C ASN A 253 23.06 10.11 -4.77
N MET A 254 22.28 10.15 -3.69
CA MET A 254 20.83 10.32 -3.78
C MET A 254 20.44 11.67 -4.40
N GLU A 255 21.10 12.77 -4.02
CA GLU A 255 20.84 14.09 -4.60
C GLU A 255 21.12 14.11 -6.11
N ASP A 256 22.22 13.50 -6.55
CA ASP A 256 22.57 13.37 -7.98
C ASP A 256 21.54 12.54 -8.74
N VAL A 257 21.14 11.38 -8.19
CA VAL A 257 20.16 10.48 -8.81
C VAL A 257 18.78 11.12 -8.90
N LEU A 258 18.31 11.81 -7.84
CA LEU A 258 17.02 12.49 -7.87
C LEU A 258 17.03 13.68 -8.83
N THR A 259 18.15 14.40 -8.95
CA THR A 259 18.30 15.47 -9.94
C THR A 259 18.21 14.91 -11.35
N ALA A 260 18.87 13.79 -11.63
CA ALA A 260 18.76 13.10 -12.93
C ALA A 260 17.34 12.58 -13.21
N ALA A 261 16.62 12.10 -12.19
CA ALA A 261 15.22 11.69 -12.29
C ALA A 261 14.30 12.88 -12.62
N GLU A 262 14.52 14.04 -11.99
CA GLU A 262 13.75 15.26 -12.24
C GLU A 262 13.89 15.72 -13.70
N LEU A 263 15.10 15.62 -14.28
CA LEU A 263 15.37 15.94 -15.69
C LEU A 263 14.62 15.04 -16.70
N VAL A 264 14.14 13.88 -16.28
CA VAL A 264 13.33 12.98 -17.13
C VAL A 264 11.85 12.98 -16.74
N GLY A 265 11.42 13.94 -15.91
CA GLY A 265 10.02 14.12 -15.53
C GLY A 265 9.57 13.24 -14.35
N ILE A 266 10.50 12.77 -13.51
CA ILE A 266 10.21 12.01 -12.29
C ILE A 266 10.77 12.78 -11.08
N GLY A 267 9.92 13.59 -10.43
CA GLY A 267 10.26 14.47 -9.33
C GLY A 267 9.44 14.22 -8.06
N GLY A 268 8.97 15.29 -7.42
CA GLY A 268 8.12 15.21 -6.23
C GLY A 268 8.86 15.19 -4.90
N LEU A 269 10.20 15.34 -4.89
CA LEU A 269 10.99 15.53 -3.67
C LEU A 269 10.50 16.78 -2.92
N ILE A 270 10.13 16.62 -1.66
CA ILE A 270 9.72 17.74 -0.81
C ILE A 270 11.00 18.41 -0.27
N LYS A 271 11.32 19.57 -0.84
CA LYS A 271 12.40 20.45 -0.37
C LYS A 271 11.82 21.39 0.69
N SER A 272 12.43 21.44 1.87
CA SER A 272 12.09 22.41 2.90
C SER A 272 13.32 22.86 3.66
N ASP A 273 13.34 24.16 3.94
CA ASP A 273 14.33 24.81 4.79
C ASP A 273 14.05 24.54 6.28
N ASP A 274 12.84 24.07 6.60
CA ASP A 274 12.38 23.86 7.95
C ASP A 274 12.80 22.48 8.47
N LYS A 275 13.62 22.47 9.52
CA LYS A 275 14.08 21.23 10.18
C LYS A 275 12.92 20.44 10.81
N GLU A 276 11.76 21.07 10.98
CA GLU A 276 10.57 20.54 11.65
C GLU A 276 9.66 19.67 10.76
N ILE A 277 9.82 19.67 9.43
CA ILE A 277 9.03 18.76 8.56
C ILE A 277 9.16 17.31 9.03
N PHE A 278 10.34 16.94 9.47
CA PHE A 278 10.62 15.62 9.99
C PHE A 278 10.22 15.56 11.46
N LEU A 279 8.91 15.45 11.72
CA LEU A 279 8.34 15.32 13.06
C LEU A 279 8.92 14.16 13.89
N HIS A 280 9.73 13.27 13.28
CA HIS A 280 10.63 12.42 14.03
C HIS A 280 12.07 12.45 13.49
N GLN A 281 12.97 12.24 14.43
CA GLN A 281 14.41 12.48 14.45
C GLN A 281 15.20 11.89 13.28
N ARG A 282 16.44 12.38 13.13
CA ARG A 282 17.57 11.60 12.59
C ARG A 282 17.60 10.27 13.33
N ALA A 283 17.08 9.21 12.72
CA ALA A 283 17.38 7.87 13.18
C ALA A 283 18.91 7.70 13.02
N SER A 284 19.60 7.22 14.05
CA SER A 284 21.05 7.02 14.06
C SER A 284 21.56 6.52 12.70
N GLY A 285 22.35 7.34 12.00
CA GLY A 285 22.98 7.00 10.71
C GLY A 285 22.08 7.03 9.46
N ARG A 286 20.82 7.46 9.55
CA ARG A 286 19.89 7.54 8.39
C ARG A 286 19.35 8.95 8.18
N ILE A 287 19.01 9.26 6.93
CA ILE A 287 18.34 10.49 6.51
C ILE A 287 16.94 10.14 5.98
N ARG A 288 15.98 11.02 6.26
CA ARG A 288 14.59 10.92 5.81
C ARG A 288 14.38 11.75 4.55
N ILE A 289 13.71 11.15 3.56
CA ILE A 289 13.45 11.75 2.25
C ILE A 289 11.92 11.77 2.05
N PRO A 290 11.28 12.94 2.17
CA PRO A 290 9.86 13.10 1.94
C PRO A 290 9.60 13.33 0.44
N VAL A 291 8.60 12.66 -0.12
CA VAL A 291 8.17 12.89 -1.52
C VAL A 291 6.65 12.91 -1.55
N TYR A 292 6.09 13.80 -2.36
CA TYR A 292 4.66 13.81 -2.65
C TYR A 292 4.19 12.49 -3.26
N ALA A 293 2.93 12.14 -3.00
CA ALA A 293 2.32 10.93 -3.53
C ALA A 293 1.70 11.19 -4.91
N GLY A 294 1.96 10.33 -5.88
CA GLY A 294 1.39 10.46 -7.24
C GLY A 294 -0.12 10.28 -7.36
N ILE A 295 -0.78 9.90 -6.27
CA ILE A 295 -2.24 9.84 -6.12
C ILE A 295 -2.83 11.16 -5.59
N ASN A 296 -2.04 12.22 -5.42
CA ASN A 296 -2.59 13.56 -5.20
C ASN A 296 -3.52 13.97 -6.36
N THR A 297 -3.28 13.45 -7.58
CA THR A 297 -4.19 13.56 -8.72
C THR A 297 -5.55 12.92 -8.42
N SER A 298 -5.56 11.67 -7.95
CA SER A 298 -6.79 10.99 -7.55
C SER A 298 -7.50 11.66 -6.37
N ALA A 299 -6.75 12.21 -5.42
CA ALA A 299 -7.32 12.96 -4.30
C ALA A 299 -7.99 14.27 -4.77
N ALA A 300 -7.41 14.97 -5.74
CA ALA A 300 -8.03 16.17 -6.32
C ALA A 300 -9.34 15.85 -7.06
N VAL A 301 -9.39 14.73 -7.78
CA VAL A 301 -10.61 14.25 -8.44
C VAL A 301 -11.71 13.93 -7.41
N ASP A 302 -11.37 13.23 -6.33
CA ASP A 302 -12.32 12.93 -5.23
C ASP A 302 -12.81 14.22 -4.54
N GLU A 303 -11.92 15.20 -4.32
CA GLU A 303 -12.26 16.51 -3.77
C GLU A 303 -13.21 17.32 -4.67
N ALA A 304 -13.13 17.14 -5.98
CA ALA A 304 -14.04 17.74 -6.96
C ALA A 304 -15.43 17.06 -6.99
N GLY A 305 -15.64 16.03 -6.16
CA GLY A 305 -16.90 15.28 -6.08
C GLY A 305 -17.11 14.31 -7.24
N ILE A 306 -16.05 13.97 -7.98
CA ILE A 306 -16.11 13.03 -9.09
C ILE A 306 -15.85 11.60 -8.55
N PRO A 307 -16.75 10.63 -8.79
CA PRO A 307 -16.53 9.25 -8.36
C PRO A 307 -15.26 8.66 -8.97
N ILE A 308 -14.34 8.21 -8.11
CA ILE A 308 -13.07 7.62 -8.53
C ILE A 308 -12.71 6.44 -7.64
N THR A 309 -12.31 5.33 -8.24
CA THR A 309 -11.78 4.16 -7.51
C THR A 309 -10.29 3.99 -7.77
N THR A 310 -9.47 4.32 -6.78
CA THR A 310 -8.01 4.25 -6.90
C THR A 310 -7.41 3.01 -6.24
N TYR A 311 -6.47 2.38 -6.94
CA TYR A 311 -5.63 1.28 -6.50
C TYR A 311 -4.17 1.75 -6.48
N PRO A 312 -3.64 2.18 -5.31
CA PRO A 312 -2.23 2.51 -5.17
C PRO A 312 -1.34 1.28 -5.34
N VAL A 313 -0.10 1.53 -5.77
CA VAL A 313 0.94 0.50 -5.90
C VAL A 313 0.42 -0.67 -6.76
N SER A 314 -0.19 -0.35 -7.90
CA SER A 314 -1.04 -1.31 -8.61
C SER A 314 -0.21 -2.31 -9.40
N ARG A 315 0.51 -1.82 -10.41
CA ARG A 315 1.20 -2.63 -11.42
C ARG A 315 2.50 -1.99 -11.87
N LEU A 316 3.28 -2.79 -12.59
CA LEU A 316 4.36 -2.31 -13.44
C LEU A 316 3.80 -1.90 -14.80
N MET A 317 4.39 -0.86 -15.36
CA MET A 317 4.09 -0.35 -16.69
C MET A 317 5.38 0.17 -17.31
N LYS A 318 5.56 0.00 -18.63
CA LYS A 318 6.70 0.58 -19.31
C LYS A 318 6.55 2.09 -19.33
N PHE A 319 7.61 2.81 -18.97
CA PHE A 319 7.62 4.27 -19.00
C PHE A 319 7.35 4.81 -20.41
N GLU A 320 7.90 4.15 -21.43
CA GLU A 320 7.70 4.52 -22.84
C GLU A 320 6.26 4.38 -23.35
N ASP A 321 5.41 3.63 -22.64
CA ASP A 321 3.97 3.54 -22.96
C ASP A 321 3.18 4.69 -22.33
N MET A 322 3.77 5.44 -21.39
CA MET A 322 3.14 6.56 -20.72
C MET A 322 3.38 7.86 -21.50
N LYS A 323 2.34 8.70 -21.62
CA LYS A 323 2.38 9.99 -22.30
C LYS A 323 2.43 11.12 -21.30
N GLN A 324 3.31 12.07 -21.57
CA GLN A 324 3.33 13.34 -20.84
C GLN A 324 2.08 14.15 -21.20
N ILE A 325 1.38 14.61 -20.17
CA ILE A 325 0.35 15.64 -20.24
C ILE A 325 0.76 16.84 -19.38
#